data_AF-A0A2W6AEK7-F1
#
_entry.id   AF-A0A2W6AEK7-F1
#
_cell.length_a   1.000
_cell.length_b   1.000
_cell.length_c   1.000
_cell.angle_alpha   90.00
_cell.angle_beta   90.00
_cell.angle_gamma   90.00
#
_symmetry.space_group_name_H-M   'P 1'
#
loop_
_entity.id
_entity.type
_entity.pdbx_description
1 polymer ?
#
loop_
_entity_poly.entity_id
_entity_poly.type
_entity_poly.pdbx_seq_one_letter_code
_entity_poly.pdbx_strand_id
1 'polypeptide(L)'
;GFKALFGHKNVVPAIGGTGAGGTVLNDVYNGNPPGATISQFPGFDAMTAANSLGYVASMQEHGVPVTYAYISDSHDAHSGQSSLCPGFSPPSSNCAYGPGEDGYVKALKAQDDAFAAFFARLAADGINPSNTVFNFSSEENDHFAGTLNPIPAGCDGVSVRCTYDHTVATSSRPGQIGEVAINGKSLLASQKANTTPFYLRNDSAPNFWVNGNPPQTSATVRQLERDVARLSITNPYAGTSEPVVERMADRTEMDILHMVTADPARTPTFTAFAKAADYVNASDCPRPAPPGTPVCSNPQFAWIHGDFQPEITTTWLGMVGPGIKAAGTDSTTFTDHTDIRPTVLALAGLRDDYRSDGRVITEILRGDAVPQALRVHGPQVEQMGALYKQLNAAVGQFGLDTLAVSTPALTSGTSANDSVYANLEARLRALGGFRDQVALRMSEDLNGGAFDGRPIDENELRSLVAQAQALLAQVHAMARAVAPGYR
;
A
#
# COMPACT_ATOMS: atom_id res chain seq x y z
N GLY A 1 -0.68 9.04 31.71
CA GLY A 1 -0.54 8.54 30.33
C GLY A 1 -0.49 7.03 30.35
N PHE A 2 -1.02 6.38 29.32
CA PHE A 2 -0.88 4.94 29.14
C PHE A 2 0.57 4.61 28.80
N LYS A 3 1.13 3.55 29.40
CA LYS A 3 2.45 3.02 29.02
C LYS A 3 2.22 2.02 27.90
N ALA A 4 2.64 2.36 26.68
CA ALA A 4 2.66 1.39 25.60
C ALA A 4 3.87 0.45 25.80
N LEU A 5 3.64 -0.85 25.62
CA LEU A 5 4.69 -1.87 25.63
C LEU A 5 5.03 -2.19 24.17
N PHE A 6 6.28 -1.98 23.80
CA PHE A 6 6.74 -2.23 22.43
C PHE A 6 7.74 -3.39 22.39
N GLY A 7 7.51 -4.31 21.47
CA GLY A 7 8.40 -5.44 21.19
C GLY A 7 8.34 -6.55 22.25
N HIS A 8 8.78 -7.74 21.82
CA HIS A 8 8.74 -8.98 22.60
C HIS A 8 9.25 -8.79 24.03
N LYS A 9 10.41 -8.14 24.19
CA LYS A 9 11.09 -7.92 25.48
C LYS A 9 10.22 -7.22 26.53
N ASN A 10 9.33 -6.32 26.11
CA ASN A 10 8.49 -5.54 27.02
C ASN A 10 7.07 -6.10 27.13
N VAL A 11 6.54 -6.69 26.05
CA VAL A 11 5.18 -7.25 26.02
C VAL A 11 5.10 -8.55 26.81
N VAL A 12 5.97 -9.52 26.51
CA VAL A 12 5.80 -10.91 27.01
C VAL A 12 5.86 -11.02 28.53
N PRO A 13 6.79 -10.36 29.25
CA PRO A 13 6.80 -10.39 30.72
C PRO A 13 5.56 -9.76 31.35
N ALA A 14 4.91 -8.81 30.68
CA ALA A 14 3.73 -8.13 31.20
C ALA A 14 2.44 -8.95 31.03
N ILE A 15 2.43 -9.92 30.12
CA ILE A 15 1.27 -10.78 29.81
C ILE A 15 1.50 -12.23 30.27
N GLY A 16 2.24 -12.41 31.37
CA GLY A 16 2.41 -13.72 32.00
C GLY A 16 3.39 -14.66 31.29
N GLY A 17 4.36 -14.12 30.54
CA GLY A 17 5.40 -14.89 29.88
C GLY A 17 6.11 -15.88 30.80
N THR A 18 6.51 -17.02 30.22
CA THR A 18 7.13 -18.14 30.94
C THR A 18 8.62 -18.26 30.62
N GLY A 19 9.28 -19.32 31.14
CA GLY A 19 10.70 -19.57 30.87
C GLY A 19 11.66 -18.59 31.55
N ALA A 20 12.94 -18.65 31.18
CA ALA A 20 13.96 -17.78 31.75
C ALA A 20 13.67 -16.31 31.42
N GLY A 21 13.52 -15.48 32.46
CA GLY A 21 13.21 -14.05 32.30
C GLY A 21 11.76 -13.74 31.91
N GLY A 22 10.86 -14.73 31.87
CA GLY A 22 9.46 -14.52 31.49
C GLY A 22 9.28 -14.08 30.04
N THR A 23 10.12 -14.59 29.12
CA THR A 23 10.17 -14.19 27.70
C THR A 23 9.69 -15.29 26.77
N VAL A 24 8.99 -16.31 27.26
CA VAL A 24 8.44 -17.37 26.40
C VAL A 24 6.93 -17.24 26.36
N LEU A 25 6.41 -17.07 25.15
CA LEU A 25 4.99 -17.03 24.84
C LEU A 25 4.63 -18.25 23.99
N ASN A 26 3.42 -18.78 24.15
CA ASN A 26 2.91 -19.77 23.21
C ASN A 26 2.43 -19.09 21.93
N ASP A 27 2.54 -19.79 20.79
CA ASP A 27 1.89 -19.35 19.55
C ASP A 27 0.35 -19.48 19.64
N VAL A 28 -0.35 -19.23 18.53
CA VAL A 28 -1.81 -19.33 18.47
C VAL A 28 -2.34 -20.72 18.83
N TYR A 29 -1.53 -21.77 18.65
CA TYR A 29 -1.88 -23.16 18.95
C TYR A 29 -1.61 -23.55 20.41
N ASN A 30 -1.31 -22.57 21.28
CA ASN A 30 -1.02 -22.78 22.69
C ASN A 30 0.18 -23.71 22.94
N GLY A 31 1.20 -23.64 22.08
CA GLY A 31 2.39 -24.47 22.25
C GLY A 31 2.16 -25.92 21.87
N ASN A 32 1.21 -26.20 20.97
CA ASN A 32 0.95 -27.51 20.39
C ASN A 32 1.34 -27.53 18.90
N PRO A 33 2.32 -28.36 18.48
CA PRO A 33 3.03 -29.37 19.27
C PRO A 33 3.94 -28.75 20.34
N PRO A 34 4.26 -29.49 21.42
CA PRO A 34 5.12 -29.02 22.49
C PRO A 34 6.40 -28.36 21.97
N GLY A 35 6.61 -27.09 22.33
CA GLY A 35 7.74 -26.29 21.87
C GLY A 35 7.40 -25.24 20.81
N ALA A 36 6.16 -25.20 20.31
CA ALA A 36 5.65 -24.13 19.44
C ALA A 36 5.50 -22.80 20.21
N THR A 37 6.64 -22.16 20.46
CA THR A 37 6.75 -21.00 21.35
C THR A 37 7.54 -19.88 20.68
N ILE A 38 7.22 -18.67 21.09
CA ILE A 38 7.88 -17.44 20.70
C ILE A 38 8.78 -17.03 21.86
N SER A 39 10.09 -17.09 21.66
CA SER A 39 11.11 -16.78 22.69
C SER A 39 11.79 -15.42 22.50
N GLN A 40 11.61 -14.83 21.32
CA GLN A 40 12.10 -13.49 20.93
C GLN A 40 11.25 -12.94 19.78
N PHE A 41 11.44 -11.67 19.42
CA PHE A 41 10.84 -11.13 18.21
C PHE A 41 11.45 -11.84 17.00
N PRO A 42 10.66 -12.53 16.16
CA PRO A 42 11.20 -13.41 15.12
C PRO A 42 11.81 -12.62 13.94
N GLY A 43 11.48 -11.33 13.79
CA GLY A 43 11.88 -10.50 12.65
C GLY A 43 10.70 -10.17 11.74
N PHE A 44 10.86 -9.17 10.87
CA PHE A 44 9.80 -8.73 9.94
C PHE A 44 9.38 -9.87 8.98
N ASP A 45 10.34 -10.58 8.39
CA ASP A 45 10.12 -11.72 7.48
C ASP A 45 9.87 -13.06 8.20
N ALA A 46 9.45 -13.02 9.47
CA ALA A 46 9.20 -14.23 10.26
C ALA A 46 8.01 -14.09 11.23
N MET A 47 7.17 -13.05 11.04
CA MET A 47 5.91 -12.87 11.75
C MET A 47 4.80 -13.68 11.07
N THR A 48 4.90 -15.01 11.14
CA THR A 48 3.84 -15.90 10.65
C THR A 48 2.51 -15.62 11.36
N ALA A 49 1.39 -15.96 10.72
CA ALA A 49 0.05 -15.82 11.31
C ALA A 49 -0.04 -16.49 12.69
N ALA A 50 0.57 -17.67 12.87
CA ALA A 50 0.58 -18.38 14.16
C ALA A 50 1.27 -17.57 15.26
N ASN A 51 2.39 -16.92 14.96
CA ASN A 51 3.12 -16.08 15.92
C ASN A 51 2.33 -14.79 16.22
N SER A 52 1.92 -14.07 15.19
CA SER A 52 1.22 -12.80 15.30
C SER A 52 -0.11 -12.92 16.05
N LEU A 53 -0.93 -13.91 15.68
CA LEU A 53 -2.21 -14.16 16.33
C LEU A 53 -2.04 -14.72 17.74
N GLY A 54 -0.95 -15.45 18.02
CA GLY A 54 -0.57 -15.86 19.39
C GLY A 54 -0.31 -14.66 20.30
N TYR A 55 0.42 -13.65 19.83
CA TYR A 55 0.59 -12.38 20.55
C TYR A 55 -0.72 -11.67 20.80
N VAL A 56 -1.56 -11.52 19.76
CA VAL A 56 -2.86 -10.85 19.88
C VAL A 56 -3.74 -11.54 20.90
N ALA A 57 -3.87 -12.87 20.80
CA ALA A 57 -4.68 -13.66 21.73
C ALA A 57 -4.18 -13.51 23.17
N SER A 58 -2.89 -13.73 23.41
CA SER A 58 -2.32 -13.60 24.76
C SER A 58 -2.47 -12.20 25.34
N MET A 59 -2.32 -11.14 24.54
CA MET A 59 -2.54 -9.78 25.03
C MET A 59 -4.02 -9.55 25.43
N GLN A 60 -4.97 -10.00 24.61
CA GLN A 60 -6.39 -9.82 24.90
C GLN A 60 -6.85 -10.66 26.12
N GLU A 61 -6.36 -11.90 26.25
CA GLU A 61 -6.59 -12.77 27.41
C GLU A 61 -6.08 -12.15 28.73
N HIS A 62 -5.04 -11.32 28.65
CA HIS A 62 -4.47 -10.59 29.79
C HIS A 62 -5.00 -9.16 29.93
N GLY A 63 -6.13 -8.85 29.28
CA GLY A 63 -6.87 -7.60 29.48
C GLY A 63 -6.29 -6.38 28.75
N VAL A 64 -5.44 -6.57 27.73
CA VAL A 64 -5.03 -5.47 26.85
C VAL A 64 -6.19 -5.17 25.87
N PRO A 65 -6.83 -3.99 25.96
CA PRO A 65 -8.10 -3.75 25.27
C PRO A 65 -7.96 -3.44 23.78
N VAL A 66 -6.78 -3.04 23.33
CA VAL A 66 -6.49 -2.71 21.93
C VAL A 66 -5.16 -3.35 21.56
N THR A 67 -5.20 -4.22 20.56
CA THR A 67 -4.06 -5.00 20.08
C THR A 67 -3.93 -4.85 18.57
N TYR A 68 -2.69 -4.80 18.08
CA TYR A 68 -2.36 -4.77 16.67
C TYR A 68 -1.28 -5.81 16.41
N ALA A 69 -1.35 -6.48 15.26
CA ALA A 69 -0.28 -7.32 14.79
C ALA A 69 -0.15 -7.22 13.28
N TYR A 70 1.08 -7.40 12.83
CA TYR A 70 1.45 -7.58 11.43
C TYR A 70 1.57 -9.07 11.15
N ILE A 71 1.17 -9.52 9.97
CA ILE A 71 1.38 -10.89 9.50
C ILE A 71 2.22 -10.76 8.23
N SER A 72 3.37 -11.45 8.19
CA SER A 72 4.21 -11.51 7.00
C SER A 72 3.42 -12.07 5.82
N ASP A 73 3.80 -11.66 4.61
CA ASP A 73 3.20 -12.16 3.39
C ASP A 73 3.23 -13.71 3.34
N SER A 74 2.36 -14.28 2.52
CA SER A 74 2.36 -15.74 2.28
C SER A 74 3.15 -16.13 1.03
N HIS A 75 3.59 -15.15 0.26
CA HIS A 75 4.09 -15.38 -1.09
C HIS A 75 5.61 -15.54 -1.12
N ASP A 76 6.34 -15.22 -0.05
CA ASP A 76 7.76 -15.48 0.08
C ASP A 76 8.07 -16.77 0.86
N ALA A 77 9.22 -17.35 0.55
CA ALA A 77 9.76 -18.53 1.21
C ALA A 77 10.40 -18.19 2.58
N HIS A 78 9.60 -17.77 3.56
CA HIS A 78 10.06 -17.35 4.91
C HIS A 78 10.86 -18.41 5.72
N SER A 79 10.88 -19.68 5.29
CA SER A 79 11.53 -20.78 6.02
C SER A 79 13.03 -20.92 5.70
N GLY A 80 13.86 -19.97 6.14
CA GLY A 80 15.33 -20.05 6.00
C GLY A 80 15.80 -20.14 4.53
N GLN A 81 17.09 -20.46 4.29
CA GLN A 81 17.66 -20.50 2.94
C GLN A 81 16.83 -21.38 2.00
N SER A 82 16.15 -20.75 1.06
CA SER A 82 15.29 -21.43 0.10
C SER A 82 16.14 -22.03 -1.01
N SER A 83 15.86 -23.28 -1.38
CA SER A 83 16.42 -23.87 -2.59
C SER A 83 15.70 -23.41 -3.87
N LEU A 84 14.66 -22.58 -3.72
CA LEU A 84 13.79 -22.14 -4.81
C LEU A 84 14.54 -21.29 -5.84
N CYS A 85 15.38 -20.35 -5.42
CA CYS A 85 16.25 -19.58 -6.33
C CYS A 85 17.71 -20.05 -6.22
N PRO A 86 18.13 -21.04 -7.02
CA PRO A 86 19.51 -21.50 -7.00
C PRO A 86 20.48 -20.44 -7.56
N GLY A 87 21.68 -20.35 -6.97
CA GLY A 87 22.79 -19.55 -7.51
C GLY A 87 22.95 -18.15 -6.93
N PHE A 88 22.04 -17.71 -6.06
CA PHE A 88 22.24 -16.52 -5.22
C PHE A 88 23.25 -16.83 -4.10
N SER A 89 24.12 -15.85 -3.77
CA SER A 89 25.16 -16.01 -2.74
C SER A 89 25.22 -14.77 -1.84
N PRO A 90 24.94 -14.88 -0.52
CA PRO A 90 24.49 -16.10 0.15
C PRO A 90 23.15 -16.60 -0.42
N PRO A 91 22.82 -17.91 -0.28
CA PRO A 91 21.50 -18.41 -0.65
C PRO A 91 20.43 -17.56 0.04
N SER A 92 19.45 -17.05 -0.72
CA SER A 92 18.45 -16.16 -0.15
C SER A 92 17.39 -16.92 0.62
N SER A 93 17.02 -16.37 1.78
CA SER A 93 15.72 -16.63 2.40
C SER A 93 14.57 -16.05 1.58
N ASN A 94 14.86 -15.07 0.72
CA ASN A 94 13.87 -14.27 0.01
C ASN A 94 13.76 -14.80 -1.41
N CYS A 95 12.92 -15.81 -1.58
CA CYS A 95 12.49 -16.30 -2.88
C CYS A 95 10.99 -16.29 -2.90
N ALA A 96 10.43 -15.51 -3.81
CA ALA A 96 8.99 -15.45 -4.02
C ALA A 96 8.49 -16.73 -4.68
N TYR A 97 7.37 -17.24 -4.20
CA TYR A 97 6.58 -18.24 -4.88
C TYR A 97 5.71 -17.60 -5.95
N GLY A 98 5.44 -18.31 -7.04
CA GLY A 98 4.37 -17.98 -7.96
C GLY A 98 2.99 -18.47 -7.49
N PRO A 99 1.89 -17.91 -8.01
CA PRO A 99 0.53 -18.38 -7.76
C PRO A 99 0.39 -19.90 -7.95
N GLY A 100 -0.18 -20.57 -6.97
CA GLY A 100 -0.44 -22.01 -7.05
C GLY A 100 0.79 -22.92 -6.90
N GLU A 101 1.97 -22.37 -6.62
CA GLU A 101 3.11 -23.19 -6.19
C GLU A 101 2.84 -23.82 -4.82
N ASP A 102 3.39 -25.01 -4.61
CA ASP A 102 3.09 -25.82 -3.42
C ASP A 102 3.46 -25.11 -2.11
N GLY A 103 4.56 -24.34 -2.10
CA GLY A 103 4.97 -23.54 -0.95
C GLY A 103 3.97 -22.43 -0.62
N TYR A 104 3.52 -21.68 -1.63
CA TYR A 104 2.52 -20.63 -1.45
C TYR A 104 1.19 -21.19 -0.93
N VAL A 105 0.69 -22.27 -1.53
CA VAL A 105 -0.59 -22.86 -1.10
C VAL A 105 -0.51 -23.42 0.31
N LYS A 106 0.64 -23.98 0.71
CA LYS A 106 0.88 -24.40 2.10
C LYS A 106 0.91 -23.21 3.06
N ALA A 107 1.55 -22.10 2.69
CA ALA A 107 1.58 -20.89 3.51
C ALA A 107 0.17 -20.33 3.74
N LEU A 108 -0.62 -20.19 2.67
CA LEU A 108 -2.02 -19.75 2.76
C LEU A 108 -2.87 -20.69 3.63
N LYS A 109 -2.70 -22.01 3.49
CA LYS A 109 -3.40 -22.98 4.33
C LYS A 109 -3.01 -22.89 5.80
N ALA A 110 -1.73 -22.68 6.10
CA ALA A 110 -1.24 -22.48 7.46
C ALA A 110 -1.77 -21.17 8.07
N GLN A 111 -1.93 -20.12 7.28
CA GLN A 111 -2.55 -18.87 7.70
C GLN A 111 -4.04 -19.06 7.99
N ASP A 112 -4.79 -19.75 7.13
CA ASP A 112 -6.20 -20.11 7.35
C ASP A 112 -6.39 -20.92 8.65
N ASP A 113 -5.57 -21.96 8.85
CA ASP A 113 -5.58 -22.78 10.08
C ASP A 113 -5.28 -21.95 11.33
N ALA A 114 -4.35 -20.99 11.24
CA ALA A 114 -4.00 -20.10 12.34
C ALA A 114 -5.16 -19.16 12.71
N PHE A 115 -5.90 -18.63 11.73
CA PHE A 115 -7.09 -17.82 12.00
C PHE A 115 -8.21 -18.65 12.63
N ALA A 116 -8.44 -19.87 12.15
CA ALA A 116 -9.41 -20.78 12.77
C ALA A 116 -9.06 -21.07 14.24
N ALA A 117 -7.78 -21.36 14.53
CA ALA A 117 -7.28 -21.56 15.88
C ALA A 117 -7.39 -20.28 16.74
N PHE A 118 -7.09 -19.11 16.18
CA PHE A 118 -7.19 -17.81 16.85
C PHE A 118 -8.61 -17.53 17.36
N PHE A 119 -9.61 -17.64 16.48
CA PHE A 119 -11.00 -17.40 16.87
C PHE A 119 -11.51 -18.45 17.86
N ALA A 120 -11.13 -19.72 17.69
CA ALA A 120 -11.49 -20.78 18.63
C ALA A 120 -10.89 -20.53 20.02
N ARG A 121 -9.63 -20.09 20.08
CA ARG A 121 -8.91 -19.76 21.31
C ARG A 121 -9.57 -18.59 22.03
N LEU A 122 -9.77 -17.46 21.36
CA LEU A 122 -10.42 -16.30 21.96
C LEU A 122 -11.86 -16.60 22.44
N ALA A 123 -12.62 -17.37 21.66
CA ALA A 123 -13.98 -17.74 22.05
C ALA A 123 -14.01 -18.60 23.32
N ALA A 124 -12.99 -19.42 23.58
CA ALA A 124 -12.88 -20.20 24.82
C ALA A 124 -12.78 -19.31 26.07
N ASP A 125 -12.20 -18.11 25.92
CA ASP A 125 -12.11 -17.09 26.97
C ASP A 125 -13.24 -16.04 26.90
N GLY A 126 -14.26 -16.30 26.09
CA GLY A 126 -15.44 -15.44 25.94
C GLY A 126 -15.19 -14.17 25.12
N ILE A 127 -14.05 -14.06 24.44
CA ILE A 127 -13.72 -12.95 23.53
C ILE A 127 -14.20 -13.32 22.13
N ASN A 128 -15.23 -12.63 21.63
CA ASN A 128 -15.87 -12.98 20.37
C ASN A 128 -16.61 -11.78 19.75
N PRO A 129 -17.22 -11.90 18.56
CA PRO A 129 -17.89 -10.78 17.90
C PRO A 129 -19.05 -10.12 18.67
N SER A 130 -19.55 -10.70 19.76
CA SER A 130 -20.55 -10.05 20.59
C SER A 130 -19.99 -8.97 21.53
N ASN A 131 -18.68 -8.94 21.74
CA ASN A 131 -18.02 -7.99 22.66
C ASN A 131 -16.72 -7.38 22.11
N THR A 132 -16.24 -7.85 20.96
CA THR A 132 -14.96 -7.42 20.38
C THR A 132 -15.15 -7.06 18.91
N VAL A 133 -14.58 -5.93 18.49
CA VAL A 133 -14.45 -5.57 17.07
C VAL A 133 -13.13 -6.13 16.55
N PHE A 134 -13.23 -7.08 15.63
CA PHE A 134 -12.09 -7.59 14.86
C PHE A 134 -12.02 -6.84 13.54
N ASN A 135 -10.82 -6.42 13.19
CA ASN A 135 -10.52 -5.71 11.97
C ASN A 135 -9.29 -6.34 11.30
N PHE A 136 -9.45 -6.68 10.01
CA PHE A 136 -8.43 -7.27 9.17
C PHE A 136 -8.36 -6.48 7.87
N SER A 137 -7.15 -6.15 7.45
CA SER A 137 -6.88 -5.44 6.21
C SER A 137 -5.47 -5.81 5.75
N SER A 138 -5.16 -5.53 4.50
CA SER A 138 -3.78 -5.38 4.04
C SER A 138 -3.36 -3.91 4.08
N GLU A 139 -2.06 -3.63 4.23
CA GLU A 139 -1.54 -2.25 4.10
C GLU A 139 -1.49 -1.82 2.61
N GLU A 140 -1.22 -2.79 1.74
CA GLU A 140 -1.33 -2.73 0.28
C GLU A 140 -1.53 -4.16 -0.27
N ASN A 141 -1.78 -4.29 -1.57
CA ASN A 141 -1.71 -5.57 -2.27
C ASN A 141 -0.47 -5.59 -3.18
N ASP A 142 -0.25 -6.72 -3.85
CA ASP A 142 0.88 -6.92 -4.73
C ASP A 142 0.46 -7.23 -6.17
N HIS A 143 1.25 -6.74 -7.11
CA HIS A 143 1.27 -7.16 -8.50
C HIS A 143 2.22 -8.36 -8.68
N PHE A 144 1.70 -9.45 -9.24
CA PHE A 144 2.53 -10.62 -9.57
C PHE A 144 3.38 -10.37 -10.84
N ALA A 145 4.69 -10.22 -10.66
CA ALA A 145 5.68 -10.07 -11.73
C ALA A 145 6.18 -11.44 -12.22
N GLY A 146 5.36 -12.15 -12.99
CA GLY A 146 5.73 -13.43 -13.59
C GLY A 146 4.83 -13.86 -14.74
N THR A 147 5.12 -15.01 -15.35
CA THR A 147 4.30 -15.53 -16.45
C THR A 147 2.89 -15.88 -16.00
N LEU A 148 1.90 -15.52 -16.83
CA LEU A 148 0.51 -15.98 -16.68
C LEU A 148 0.30 -17.41 -17.20
N ASN A 149 1.33 -18.02 -17.79
CA ASN A 149 1.32 -19.40 -18.28
C ASN A 149 2.30 -20.26 -17.45
N PRO A 150 1.95 -20.61 -16.20
CA PRO A 150 2.75 -21.51 -15.37
C PRO A 150 2.82 -22.94 -15.92
N ILE A 151 3.72 -23.75 -15.33
CA ILE A 151 3.96 -25.13 -15.73
C ILE A 151 3.38 -26.10 -14.68
N PRO A 152 2.68 -27.19 -15.08
CA PRO A 152 2.20 -27.47 -16.42
C PRO A 152 1.07 -26.52 -16.82
N ALA A 153 0.86 -26.32 -18.13
CA ALA A 153 -0.21 -25.47 -18.63
C ALA A 153 -1.58 -25.92 -18.08
N GLY A 154 -2.35 -24.95 -17.58
CA GLY A 154 -3.65 -25.21 -16.96
C GLY A 154 -3.60 -25.69 -15.51
N CYS A 155 -2.44 -25.62 -14.83
CA CYS A 155 -2.39 -25.79 -13.39
C CYS A 155 -3.27 -24.71 -12.70
N ASP A 156 -3.91 -25.09 -11.59
CA ASP A 156 -4.83 -24.24 -10.82
C ASP A 156 -4.33 -23.99 -9.39
N GLY A 157 -3.18 -24.59 -9.02
CA GLY A 157 -2.64 -24.55 -7.67
C GLY A 157 -3.41 -25.38 -6.65
N VAL A 158 -4.58 -25.92 -6.99
CA VAL A 158 -5.46 -26.65 -6.06
C VAL A 158 -5.48 -28.13 -6.41
N SER A 159 -5.92 -28.46 -7.61
CA SER A 159 -5.97 -29.82 -8.16
C SER A 159 -4.63 -30.21 -8.76
N VAL A 160 -3.97 -29.25 -9.42
CA VAL A 160 -2.67 -29.41 -10.07
C VAL A 160 -1.79 -28.24 -9.63
N ARG A 161 -0.71 -28.56 -8.91
CA ARG A 161 0.27 -27.56 -8.47
C ARG A 161 0.95 -26.89 -9.66
N CYS A 162 1.15 -25.58 -9.55
CA CYS A 162 1.94 -24.81 -10.49
C CYS A 162 3.43 -24.85 -10.12
N THR A 163 4.28 -24.60 -11.11
CA THR A 163 5.72 -24.46 -10.98
C THR A 163 6.21 -23.35 -11.90
N TYR A 164 7.25 -22.64 -11.45
CA TYR A 164 7.88 -21.54 -12.18
C TYR A 164 9.40 -21.73 -12.30
N ASP A 165 10.01 -21.03 -13.26
CA ASP A 165 11.46 -20.95 -13.46
C ASP A 165 12.04 -19.82 -12.61
N HIS A 166 12.52 -20.18 -11.42
CA HIS A 166 13.12 -19.27 -10.43
C HIS A 166 14.59 -18.94 -10.72
N THR A 167 14.96 -18.79 -11.99
CA THR A 167 16.31 -18.37 -12.41
C THR A 167 16.32 -16.94 -12.94
N VAL A 168 17.40 -16.20 -12.63
CA VAL A 168 17.58 -14.85 -13.19
C VAL A 168 17.64 -14.92 -14.72
N ALA A 169 16.84 -14.06 -15.36
CA ALA A 169 16.72 -14.04 -16.82
C ALA A 169 16.86 -12.61 -17.38
N THR A 170 17.60 -12.49 -18.48
CA THR A 170 17.77 -11.23 -19.24
C THR A 170 17.01 -11.27 -20.58
N SER A 171 16.25 -12.34 -20.81
CA SER A 171 15.48 -12.60 -22.04
C SER A 171 14.38 -13.60 -21.73
N SER A 172 13.35 -13.60 -22.58
CA SER A 172 12.11 -14.35 -22.35
C SER A 172 12.36 -15.85 -22.25
N ARG A 173 11.75 -16.50 -21.25
CA ARG A 173 11.79 -17.96 -21.06
C ARG A 173 10.44 -18.52 -20.60
N PRO A 174 10.12 -19.79 -20.93
CA PRO A 174 8.92 -20.46 -20.40
C PRO A 174 8.96 -20.56 -18.87
N GLY A 175 7.84 -20.31 -18.20
CA GLY A 175 7.74 -20.46 -16.75
C GLY A 175 8.37 -19.33 -15.92
N GLN A 176 8.98 -18.33 -16.55
CA GLN A 176 9.75 -17.27 -15.88
C GLN A 176 8.93 -16.49 -14.83
N ILE A 177 9.58 -16.15 -13.72
CA ILE A 177 9.06 -15.37 -12.59
C ILE A 177 10.12 -14.39 -12.07
N GLY A 178 9.68 -13.26 -11.50
CA GLY A 178 10.51 -12.26 -10.85
C GLY A 178 10.28 -10.84 -11.39
N GLU A 179 10.35 -9.86 -10.50
CA GLU A 179 10.33 -8.43 -10.82
C GLU A 179 11.31 -8.10 -11.95
N VAL A 180 10.99 -7.09 -12.75
CA VAL A 180 11.94 -6.51 -13.68
C VAL A 180 12.82 -5.54 -12.89
N ALA A 181 13.97 -6.02 -12.44
CA ALA A 181 14.96 -5.21 -11.74
C ALA A 181 15.69 -4.29 -12.72
N ILE A 182 15.67 -2.97 -12.48
CA ILE A 182 16.18 -1.95 -13.39
C ILE A 182 17.20 -1.05 -12.69
N ASN A 183 18.43 -1.00 -13.18
CA ASN A 183 19.43 -0.02 -12.76
C ASN A 183 19.14 1.36 -13.38
N GLY A 184 18.21 2.11 -12.79
CA GLY A 184 17.80 3.43 -13.30
C GLY A 184 18.97 4.42 -13.42
N LYS A 185 19.95 4.35 -12.52
CA LYS A 185 21.14 5.22 -12.54
C LYS A 185 22.06 4.92 -13.73
N SER A 186 22.31 3.63 -14.00
CA SER A 186 23.11 3.21 -15.16
C SER A 186 22.42 3.55 -16.48
N LEU A 187 21.10 3.35 -16.56
CA LEU A 187 20.32 3.72 -17.75
C LEU A 187 20.32 5.23 -18.00
N LEU A 188 20.18 6.04 -16.95
CA LEU A 188 20.25 7.50 -17.06
C LEU A 188 21.61 7.97 -17.60
N ALA A 189 22.70 7.43 -17.07
CA ALA A 189 24.03 7.76 -17.55
C ALA A 189 24.27 7.30 -19.00
N SER A 190 23.86 6.08 -19.35
CA SER A 190 24.14 5.50 -20.67
C SER A 190 23.23 6.00 -21.78
N GLN A 191 21.93 6.20 -21.52
CA GLN A 191 20.95 6.60 -22.54
C GLN A 191 20.80 8.11 -22.69
N LYS A 192 21.06 8.87 -21.62
CA LYS A 192 20.80 10.33 -21.57
C LYS A 192 22.06 11.16 -21.32
N ALA A 193 23.21 10.52 -21.07
CA ALA A 193 24.44 11.19 -20.64
C ALA A 193 24.22 12.12 -19.43
N ASN A 194 23.22 11.82 -18.59
CA ASN A 194 22.86 12.63 -17.45
C ASN A 194 23.45 12.02 -16.17
N THR A 195 24.41 12.75 -15.59
CA THR A 195 25.13 12.35 -14.37
C THR A 195 24.77 13.24 -13.18
N THR A 196 23.57 13.82 -13.18
CA THR A 196 23.10 14.68 -12.08
C THR A 196 23.25 13.92 -10.75
N PRO A 197 23.89 14.51 -9.72
CA PRO A 197 23.99 13.86 -8.43
C PRO A 197 22.64 13.85 -7.70
N PHE A 198 22.11 12.64 -7.44
CA PHE A 198 20.92 12.42 -6.62
C PHE A 198 21.08 11.15 -5.77
N TYR A 199 20.31 11.09 -4.68
CA TYR A 199 19.99 9.83 -4.00
C TYR A 199 18.70 9.25 -4.61
N LEU A 200 18.73 7.95 -4.89
CA LEU A 200 17.60 7.18 -5.38
C LEU A 200 17.16 6.23 -4.26
N ARG A 201 15.89 6.28 -3.87
CA ARG A 201 15.29 5.17 -3.11
C ARG A 201 14.87 4.11 -4.11
N ASN A 202 15.41 2.90 -3.96
CA ASN A 202 15.00 1.75 -4.76
C ASN A 202 13.54 1.42 -4.45
N ASP A 203 12.71 1.35 -5.47
CA ASP A 203 11.27 1.11 -5.36
C ASP A 203 10.62 0.87 -6.74
N SER A 204 9.37 0.41 -6.77
CA SER A 204 8.51 0.47 -7.97
C SER A 204 8.06 1.92 -8.24
N ALA A 205 7.93 2.73 -7.17
CA ALA A 205 7.75 4.17 -7.22
C ALA A 205 9.02 4.93 -6.75
N PRO A 206 10.13 4.88 -7.51
CA PRO A 206 11.41 5.40 -7.07
C PRO A 206 11.36 6.91 -6.75
N ASN A 207 11.86 7.26 -5.57
CA ASN A 207 11.98 8.64 -5.12
C ASN A 207 13.37 9.20 -5.42
N PHE A 208 13.43 10.43 -5.95
CA PHE A 208 14.66 11.11 -6.34
C PHE A 208 14.93 12.32 -5.44
N TRP A 209 16.06 12.33 -4.72
CA TRP A 209 16.53 13.50 -3.97
C TRP A 209 17.76 14.09 -4.65
N VAL A 210 17.57 15.19 -5.39
CA VAL A 210 18.68 15.90 -6.04
C VAL A 210 19.54 16.59 -4.99
N ASN A 211 20.86 16.40 -5.08
CA ASN A 211 21.80 16.94 -4.11
C ASN A 211 21.68 18.47 -4.03
N GLY A 212 21.69 19.00 -2.80
CA GLY A 212 21.51 20.43 -2.54
C GLY A 212 20.04 20.88 -2.51
N ASN A 213 19.09 19.96 -2.69
CA ASN A 213 17.65 20.22 -2.59
C ASN A 213 17.17 21.42 -3.44
N PRO A 214 17.52 21.49 -4.75
CA PRO A 214 17.18 22.62 -5.59
C PRO A 214 15.66 22.79 -5.75
N PRO A 215 15.18 23.99 -6.12
CA PRO A 215 13.78 24.20 -6.49
C PRO A 215 13.37 23.31 -7.67
N GLN A 216 12.11 22.85 -7.67
CA GLN A 216 11.58 22.00 -8.74
C GLN A 216 11.65 22.65 -10.14
N THR A 217 11.59 23.99 -10.20
CA THR A 217 11.70 24.76 -11.45
C THR A 217 13.14 24.97 -11.91
N SER A 218 14.14 24.44 -11.20
CA SER A 218 15.54 24.62 -11.60
C SER A 218 15.85 23.83 -12.87
N ALA A 219 16.69 24.38 -13.75
CA ALA A 219 17.02 23.75 -15.03
C ALA A 219 17.57 22.32 -14.87
N THR A 220 18.34 22.07 -13.81
CA THR A 220 18.89 20.74 -13.49
C THR A 220 17.79 19.73 -13.16
N VAL A 221 16.83 20.09 -12.30
CA VAL A 221 15.71 19.22 -11.93
C VAL A 221 14.83 18.94 -13.14
N ARG A 222 14.45 20.00 -13.86
CA ARG A 222 13.63 19.90 -15.08
C ARG A 222 14.27 19.02 -16.14
N GLN A 223 15.59 19.10 -16.31
CA GLN A 223 16.29 18.24 -17.25
C GLN A 223 16.32 16.79 -16.77
N LEU A 224 16.55 16.54 -15.48
CA LEU A 224 16.52 15.21 -14.90
C LEU A 224 15.16 14.53 -15.04
N GLU A 225 14.06 15.21 -14.73
CA GLU A 225 12.69 14.68 -14.87
C GLU A 225 12.40 14.25 -16.30
N ARG A 226 12.72 15.12 -17.27
CA ARG A 226 12.58 14.83 -18.70
C ARG A 226 13.42 13.64 -19.15
N ASP A 227 14.63 13.48 -18.62
CA ASP A 227 15.53 12.40 -18.98
C ASP A 227 15.09 11.06 -18.38
N VAL A 228 14.64 11.07 -17.12
CA VAL A 228 14.04 9.92 -16.42
C VAL A 228 12.77 9.46 -17.15
N ALA A 229 11.90 10.38 -17.54
CA ALA A 229 10.68 10.08 -18.31
C ALA A 229 10.94 9.41 -19.67
N ARG A 230 12.15 9.59 -20.24
CA ARG A 230 12.55 9.03 -21.54
C ARG A 230 13.39 7.77 -21.42
N LEU A 231 13.56 7.22 -20.22
CA LEU A 231 14.25 5.95 -20.04
C LEU A 231 13.42 4.81 -20.63
N SER A 232 14.10 3.90 -21.30
CA SER A 232 13.49 2.70 -21.87
C SER A 232 14.33 1.47 -21.57
N ILE A 233 13.70 0.32 -21.42
CA ILE A 233 14.36 -0.98 -21.31
C ILE A 233 13.96 -1.88 -22.46
N THR A 234 14.67 -3.00 -22.60
CA THR A 234 14.14 -4.17 -23.31
C THR A 234 13.53 -5.07 -22.25
N ASN A 235 12.21 -5.26 -22.29
CA ASN A 235 11.49 -6.05 -21.30
C ASN A 235 12.01 -7.50 -21.32
N PRO A 236 12.47 -8.07 -20.18
CA PRO A 236 13.04 -9.41 -20.15
C PRO A 236 12.00 -10.51 -20.41
N TYR A 237 10.71 -10.24 -20.29
CA TYR A 237 9.61 -11.16 -20.61
C TYR A 237 9.15 -11.05 -22.07
N ALA A 238 9.00 -9.83 -22.60
CA ALA A 238 8.45 -9.60 -23.93
C ALA A 238 9.51 -9.47 -25.04
N GLY A 239 10.76 -9.15 -24.69
CA GLY A 239 11.84 -8.88 -25.65
C GLY A 239 11.66 -7.60 -26.45
N THR A 240 10.67 -6.77 -26.12
CA THR A 240 10.37 -5.50 -26.79
C THR A 240 10.81 -4.31 -25.97
N SER A 241 11.09 -3.19 -26.64
CA SER A 241 11.42 -1.95 -25.94
C SER A 241 10.18 -1.30 -25.33
N GLU A 242 10.31 -0.80 -24.11
CA GLU A 242 9.23 -0.10 -23.39
C GLU A 242 9.77 1.00 -22.47
N PRO A 243 8.95 2.01 -22.13
CA PRO A 243 9.35 3.02 -21.14
C PRO A 243 9.44 2.42 -19.73
N VAL A 244 10.36 2.94 -18.93
CA VAL A 244 10.51 2.57 -17.50
C VAL A 244 9.45 3.26 -16.64
N VAL A 245 9.13 4.51 -16.97
CA VAL A 245 8.26 5.37 -16.14
C VAL A 245 6.88 5.46 -16.75
N GLU A 246 5.85 5.17 -15.96
CA GLU A 246 4.45 5.27 -16.33
C GLU A 246 3.82 6.60 -15.87
N ARG A 247 4.12 7.04 -14.64
CA ARG A 247 3.67 8.33 -14.09
C ARG A 247 4.79 9.04 -13.35
N MET A 248 4.64 10.35 -13.15
CA MET A 248 5.58 11.15 -12.36
C MET A 248 4.85 12.21 -11.54
N ALA A 249 5.39 12.50 -10.35
CA ALA A 249 4.93 13.55 -9.46
C ALA A 249 6.11 14.41 -9.00
N ASP A 250 6.09 15.71 -9.33
CA ASP A 250 6.96 16.69 -8.66
C ASP A 250 6.34 17.12 -7.32
N ARG A 251 6.87 18.17 -6.66
CA ARG A 251 6.35 18.55 -5.33
C ARG A 251 4.93 19.08 -5.35
N THR A 252 4.47 19.67 -6.45
CA THR A 252 3.07 20.11 -6.54
C THR A 252 2.15 18.90 -6.55
N GLU A 253 2.47 17.87 -7.33
CA GLU A 253 1.66 16.65 -7.38
C GLU A 253 1.80 15.82 -6.10
N MET A 254 3.01 15.69 -5.55
CA MET A 254 3.22 15.01 -4.27
C MET A 254 2.44 15.66 -3.13
N ASP A 255 2.25 16.99 -3.14
CA ASP A 255 1.40 17.68 -2.17
C ASP A 255 -0.08 17.27 -2.33
N ILE A 256 -0.57 17.20 -3.57
CA ILE A 256 -1.91 16.71 -3.89
C ILE A 256 -2.12 15.27 -3.40
N LEU A 257 -1.12 14.41 -3.59
CA LEU A 257 -1.12 12.99 -3.19
C LEU A 257 -0.80 12.76 -1.70
N HIS A 258 -0.65 13.81 -0.90
CA HIS A 258 -0.31 13.72 0.53
C HIS A 258 1.06 13.06 0.80
N MET A 259 2.01 13.20 -0.12
CA MET A 259 3.38 12.67 -0.05
C MET A 259 4.40 13.68 0.46
N VAL A 260 3.98 14.92 0.75
CA VAL A 260 4.84 15.95 1.36
C VAL A 260 4.82 15.82 2.88
N THR A 261 6.00 15.72 3.48
CA THR A 261 6.12 15.60 4.94
C THR A 261 6.51 16.93 5.58
N ALA A 262 6.26 17.07 6.89
CA ALA A 262 6.68 18.25 7.66
C ALA A 262 8.21 18.45 7.72
N ASP A 263 9.00 17.43 7.39
CA ASP A 263 10.46 17.50 7.28
C ASP A 263 10.86 17.68 5.80
N PRO A 264 11.33 18.87 5.39
CA PRO A 264 11.74 19.11 4.02
C PRO A 264 12.87 18.17 3.53
N ALA A 265 13.65 17.58 4.44
CA ALA A 265 14.69 16.61 4.08
C ALA A 265 14.12 15.23 3.71
N ARG A 266 12.90 14.91 4.15
CA ARG A 266 12.20 13.66 3.82
C ARG A 266 11.30 13.77 2.60
N THR A 267 11.04 14.98 2.12
CA THR A 267 10.27 15.21 0.89
C THR A 267 11.21 15.11 -0.32
N PRO A 268 10.96 14.19 -1.28
CA PRO A 268 11.81 14.05 -2.45
C PRO A 268 11.74 15.29 -3.35
N THR A 269 12.63 15.32 -4.35
CA THR A 269 12.58 16.32 -5.41
C THR A 269 11.42 16.01 -6.36
N PHE A 270 11.30 14.74 -6.76
CA PHE A 270 10.16 14.19 -7.48
C PHE A 270 10.13 12.66 -7.27
N THR A 271 9.00 12.05 -7.58
CA THR A 271 8.77 10.60 -7.59
C THR A 271 8.43 10.19 -9.02
N ALA A 272 9.00 9.09 -9.48
CA ALA A 272 8.52 8.41 -10.68
C ALA A 272 7.79 7.14 -10.24
N PHE A 273 6.83 6.71 -11.04
CA PHE A 273 6.08 5.48 -10.85
C PHE A 273 6.34 4.60 -12.06
N ALA A 274 6.87 3.40 -11.84
CA ALA A 274 7.25 2.49 -12.90
C ALA A 274 6.04 1.71 -13.42
N LYS A 275 6.29 0.69 -14.23
CA LYS A 275 5.26 -0.31 -14.54
C LYS A 275 5.09 -1.24 -13.36
N ALA A 276 3.89 -1.83 -13.20
CA ALA A 276 3.56 -2.67 -12.04
C ALA A 276 4.49 -3.87 -11.79
N ALA A 277 5.23 -4.35 -12.80
CA ALA A 277 6.18 -5.45 -12.66
C ALA A 277 7.64 -4.99 -12.44
N ASP A 278 7.90 -3.68 -12.48
CA ASP A 278 9.25 -3.11 -12.52
C ASP A 278 9.70 -2.61 -11.15
N TYR A 279 10.97 -2.86 -10.81
CA TYR A 279 11.61 -2.36 -9.60
C TYR A 279 12.88 -1.57 -9.93
N VAL A 280 12.81 -0.25 -9.77
CA VAL A 280 13.87 0.67 -10.18
C VAL A 280 14.84 0.88 -9.02
N ASN A 281 16.11 0.62 -9.25
CA ASN A 281 17.15 0.64 -8.24
C ASN A 281 18.45 1.30 -8.75
N ALA A 282 19.41 1.46 -7.84
CA ALA A 282 20.69 2.10 -8.12
C ALA A 282 21.84 1.11 -8.42
N SER A 283 21.56 -0.17 -8.65
CA SER A 283 22.56 -1.24 -8.79
C SER A 283 22.27 -2.14 -9.98
N ASP A 284 23.29 -2.81 -10.51
CA ASP A 284 23.05 -3.83 -11.53
C ASP A 284 22.36 -5.05 -10.92
N CYS A 285 21.79 -5.87 -11.80
CA CYS A 285 21.16 -7.13 -11.43
C CYS A 285 22.06 -7.98 -10.52
N PRO A 286 21.48 -8.62 -9.49
CA PRO A 286 22.23 -9.49 -8.60
C PRO A 286 22.78 -10.70 -9.36
N ARG A 287 23.84 -11.30 -8.81
CA ARG A 287 24.30 -12.62 -9.28
C ARG A 287 23.15 -13.63 -9.12
N PRO A 288 22.95 -14.54 -10.08
CA PRO A 288 23.92 -14.97 -11.11
C PRO A 288 23.91 -14.19 -12.43
N ALA A 289 23.25 -13.02 -12.55
CA ALA A 289 23.40 -12.19 -13.74
C ALA A 289 24.88 -11.84 -14.02
N PRO A 290 25.29 -11.71 -15.30
CA PRO A 290 26.60 -11.17 -15.63
C PRO A 290 26.81 -9.79 -15.01
N PRO A 291 28.01 -9.48 -14.46
CA PRO A 291 28.30 -8.13 -13.97
C PRO A 291 28.06 -7.06 -15.04
N GLY A 292 27.50 -5.91 -14.66
CA GLY A 292 27.15 -4.85 -15.60
C GLY A 292 25.80 -5.02 -16.30
N THR A 293 24.96 -5.95 -15.85
CA THR A 293 23.61 -6.15 -16.40
C THR A 293 22.61 -5.19 -15.76
N PRO A 294 22.13 -4.15 -16.47
CA PRO A 294 21.26 -3.13 -15.87
C PRO A 294 19.79 -3.55 -15.80
N VAL A 295 19.38 -4.63 -16.48
CA VAL A 295 17.99 -5.10 -16.53
C VAL A 295 17.94 -6.62 -16.53
N CYS A 296 17.10 -7.20 -15.68
CA CYS A 296 16.81 -8.63 -15.62
C CYS A 296 15.48 -8.86 -14.91
N SER A 297 14.97 -10.08 -15.02
CA SER A 297 13.96 -10.61 -14.11
C SER A 297 14.65 -11.23 -12.90
N ASN A 298 14.24 -10.82 -11.70
CA ASN A 298 14.83 -11.21 -10.44
C ASN A 298 13.84 -12.08 -9.62
N PRO A 299 13.97 -13.41 -9.60
CA PRO A 299 13.02 -14.32 -8.94
C PRO A 299 13.06 -14.25 -7.40
N GLN A 300 14.01 -13.52 -6.81
CA GLN A 300 14.01 -13.31 -5.37
C GLN A 300 12.77 -12.53 -4.91
N PHE A 301 12.22 -11.68 -5.79
CA PHE A 301 11.05 -10.86 -5.55
C PHE A 301 10.14 -10.98 -6.77
N ALA A 302 8.90 -11.41 -6.60
CA ALA A 302 7.95 -11.56 -7.71
C ALA A 302 6.59 -10.91 -7.45
N TRP A 303 6.49 -10.16 -6.36
CA TRP A 303 5.28 -9.51 -5.88
C TRP A 303 5.67 -8.07 -5.59
N ILE A 304 5.18 -7.16 -6.43
CA ILE A 304 5.59 -5.76 -6.48
C ILE A 304 4.45 -4.87 -6.02
N HIS A 305 4.78 -3.91 -5.17
CA HIS A 305 3.83 -3.02 -4.53
C HIS A 305 4.49 -1.64 -4.32
N GLY A 306 3.80 -0.69 -3.67
CA GLY A 306 4.28 0.69 -3.47
C GLY A 306 3.89 1.69 -4.57
N ASP A 307 2.96 1.33 -5.47
CA ASP A 307 2.63 2.10 -6.67
C ASP A 307 1.10 2.36 -6.78
N PHE A 308 0.62 3.00 -7.85
CA PHE A 308 -0.75 3.50 -8.00
C PHE A 308 -1.72 2.54 -8.72
N GLN A 309 -1.23 1.42 -9.26
CA GLN A 309 -2.05 0.53 -10.08
C GLN A 309 -3.16 -0.13 -9.23
N PRO A 310 -4.37 -0.33 -9.78
CA PRO A 310 -5.52 -0.78 -8.99
C PRO A 310 -5.29 -2.12 -8.29
N GLU A 311 -4.55 -3.06 -8.89
CA GLU A 311 -4.26 -4.34 -8.26
C GLU A 311 -3.43 -4.21 -6.97
N ILE A 312 -2.60 -3.17 -6.86
CA ILE A 312 -1.77 -2.86 -5.69
C ILE A 312 -2.58 -2.06 -4.66
N THR A 313 -3.37 -1.08 -5.11
CA THR A 313 -4.01 -0.09 -4.23
C THR A 313 -5.45 -0.44 -3.82
N THR A 314 -6.13 -1.34 -4.53
CA THR A 314 -7.49 -1.78 -4.19
C THR A 314 -7.44 -2.88 -3.14
N THR A 315 -7.20 -2.49 -1.90
CA THR A 315 -7.14 -3.39 -0.75
C THR A 315 -8.54 -3.83 -0.29
N TRP A 316 -8.57 -4.67 0.75
CA TRP A 316 -9.80 -5.15 1.36
C TRP A 316 -9.83 -4.83 2.85
N LEU A 317 -11.05 -4.66 3.37
CA LEU A 317 -11.31 -4.45 4.78
C LEU A 317 -12.35 -5.47 5.27
N GLY A 318 -11.95 -6.31 6.21
CA GLY A 318 -12.82 -7.22 6.94
C GLY A 318 -13.08 -6.70 8.34
N MET A 319 -14.33 -6.36 8.67
CA MET A 319 -14.73 -5.98 10.02
C MET A 319 -15.85 -6.88 10.55
N VAL A 320 -15.74 -7.31 11.80
CA VAL A 320 -16.80 -8.07 12.49
C VAL A 320 -16.80 -7.72 13.97
N GLY A 321 -17.97 -7.49 14.55
CA GLY A 321 -18.10 -7.13 15.96
C GLY A 321 -19.40 -6.40 16.30
N PRO A 322 -19.54 -5.90 17.54
CA PRO A 322 -20.70 -5.11 17.93
C PRO A 322 -20.87 -3.90 17.03
N GLY A 323 -22.10 -3.65 16.58
CA GLY A 323 -22.44 -2.49 15.74
C GLY A 323 -22.11 -2.65 14.24
N ILE A 324 -21.42 -3.70 13.82
CA ILE A 324 -21.17 -3.99 12.39
C ILE A 324 -22.34 -4.78 11.78
N LYS A 325 -22.72 -4.48 10.53
CA LYS A 325 -23.71 -5.23 9.74
C LYS A 325 -23.13 -6.58 9.28
N ALA A 326 -23.91 -7.65 9.40
CA ALA A 326 -23.59 -8.93 8.75
C ALA A 326 -24.05 -8.91 7.27
N ALA A 327 -23.37 -8.14 6.43
CA ALA A 327 -23.77 -7.89 5.04
C ALA A 327 -22.99 -8.70 3.98
N GLY A 328 -21.98 -9.47 4.39
CA GLY A 328 -21.09 -10.17 3.46
C GLY A 328 -20.11 -9.22 2.77
N THR A 329 -19.72 -9.54 1.53
CA THR A 329 -18.78 -8.73 0.75
C THR A 329 -19.49 -7.56 0.06
N ASP A 330 -19.03 -6.36 0.34
CA ASP A 330 -19.36 -5.14 -0.42
C ASP A 330 -18.20 -4.81 -1.38
N SER A 331 -18.52 -4.65 -2.66
CA SER A 331 -17.56 -4.32 -3.73
C SER A 331 -17.83 -2.95 -4.36
N THR A 332 -18.68 -2.14 -3.72
CA THR A 332 -19.19 -0.88 -4.28
C THR A 332 -18.84 0.34 -3.42
N THR A 333 -18.73 0.17 -2.11
CA THR A 333 -18.34 1.27 -1.21
C THR A 333 -16.84 1.52 -1.29
N PHE A 334 -16.45 2.72 -1.71
CA PHE A 334 -15.07 3.17 -1.62
C PHE A 334 -14.78 3.72 -0.21
N THR A 335 -13.74 3.18 0.42
CA THR A 335 -13.17 3.64 1.70
C THR A 335 -11.66 3.70 1.58
N ASP A 336 -11.04 4.46 2.47
CA ASP A 336 -9.57 4.56 2.59
C ASP A 336 -9.12 4.03 3.95
N HIS A 337 -7.85 3.61 4.10
CA HIS A 337 -7.31 3.11 5.38
C HIS A 337 -7.49 4.11 6.52
N THR A 338 -7.50 5.40 6.18
CA THR A 338 -7.74 6.49 7.13
C THR A 338 -9.12 6.40 7.81
N ASP A 339 -10.12 5.76 7.19
CA ASP A 339 -11.48 5.61 7.70
C ASP A 339 -11.62 4.52 8.78
N ILE A 340 -10.64 3.62 8.89
CA ILE A 340 -10.66 2.49 9.82
C ILE A 340 -10.71 3.00 11.27
N ARG A 341 -9.78 3.89 11.63
CA ARG A 341 -9.64 4.41 13.00
C ARG A 341 -10.90 5.14 13.49
N PRO A 342 -11.44 6.17 12.80
CA PRO A 342 -12.64 6.85 13.25
C PRO A 342 -13.84 5.90 13.35
N THR A 343 -13.93 4.89 12.48
CA THR A 343 -14.99 3.87 12.57
C THR A 343 -14.87 3.04 13.86
N VAL A 344 -13.66 2.57 14.19
CA VAL A 344 -13.41 1.83 15.44
C VAL A 344 -13.66 2.72 16.68
N LEU A 345 -13.26 3.99 16.64
CA LEU A 345 -13.50 4.93 17.73
C LEU A 345 -15.00 5.18 17.95
N ALA A 346 -15.77 5.38 16.89
CA ALA A 346 -17.22 5.57 16.96
C ALA A 346 -17.92 4.34 17.59
N LEU A 347 -17.52 3.12 17.19
CA LEU A 347 -18.02 1.87 17.77
C LEU A 347 -17.67 1.72 19.27
N ALA A 348 -16.49 2.19 19.66
CA ALA A 348 -16.02 2.16 21.05
C ALA A 348 -16.58 3.31 21.91
N GLY A 349 -17.31 4.27 21.33
CA GLY A 349 -17.73 5.49 22.03
C GLY A 349 -16.56 6.39 22.42
N LEU A 350 -15.46 6.32 21.68
CA LEU A 350 -14.24 7.10 21.88
C LEU A 350 -14.12 8.19 20.81
N ARG A 351 -13.18 9.11 21.02
CA ARG A 351 -12.80 10.15 20.05
C ARG A 351 -11.32 10.48 20.21
N ASP A 352 -10.73 10.97 19.13
CA ASP A 352 -9.41 11.59 19.17
C ASP A 352 -9.48 13.06 19.64
N ASP A 353 -8.35 13.61 20.05
CA ASP A 353 -8.16 15.05 20.34
C ASP A 353 -7.77 15.87 19.10
N TYR A 354 -7.69 15.21 17.95
CA TYR A 354 -7.45 15.79 16.63
C TYR A 354 -8.45 15.22 15.61
N ARG A 355 -8.63 15.92 14.49
CA ARG A 355 -9.42 15.43 13.36
C ARG A 355 -8.57 14.51 12.49
N SER A 356 -9.07 13.32 12.18
CA SER A 356 -8.44 12.43 11.21
C SER A 356 -8.76 12.83 9.76
N ASP A 357 -7.93 12.40 8.82
CA ASP A 357 -8.27 12.42 7.38
C ASP A 357 -9.35 11.39 7.01
N GLY A 358 -9.69 10.50 7.95
CA GLY A 358 -10.76 9.53 7.82
C GLY A 358 -12.16 10.07 8.12
N ARG A 359 -13.16 9.26 7.75
CA ARG A 359 -14.56 9.38 8.19
C ARG A 359 -15.04 8.07 8.81
N VAL A 360 -16.12 8.12 9.59
CA VAL A 360 -16.84 6.90 9.98
C VAL A 360 -17.48 6.26 8.73
N ILE A 361 -17.28 4.95 8.55
CA ILE A 361 -17.86 4.16 7.45
C ILE A 361 -19.29 3.76 7.86
N THR A 362 -20.27 4.65 7.70
CA THR A 362 -21.66 4.40 8.12
C THR A 362 -22.33 3.27 7.33
N GLU A 363 -21.85 3.01 6.12
CA GLU A 363 -22.32 2.00 5.19
C GLU A 363 -22.26 0.59 5.81
N ILE A 364 -21.24 0.30 6.64
CA ILE A 364 -21.04 -1.00 7.30
C ILE A 364 -21.63 -1.08 8.71
N LEU A 365 -22.11 0.03 9.27
CA LEU A 365 -22.66 0.08 10.63
C LEU A 365 -24.14 -0.27 10.67
N ARG A 366 -24.57 -0.98 11.71
CA ARG A 366 -25.99 -1.17 12.02
C ARG A 366 -26.64 0.18 12.34
N GLY A 367 -27.91 0.33 12.02
CA GLY A 367 -28.62 1.61 12.18
C GLY A 367 -28.70 2.14 13.63
N ASP A 368 -28.49 1.30 14.64
CA ASP A 368 -28.37 1.69 16.05
C ASP A 368 -26.94 2.08 16.46
N ALA A 369 -25.94 1.66 15.69
CA ALA A 369 -24.53 1.99 15.89
C ALA A 369 -24.08 3.25 15.12
N VAL A 370 -24.85 3.71 14.13
CA VAL A 370 -24.55 4.96 13.43
C VAL A 370 -24.81 6.18 14.35
N PRO A 371 -23.84 7.10 14.53
CA PRO A 371 -24.03 8.32 15.30
C PRO A 371 -25.28 9.10 14.86
N GLN A 372 -26.06 9.61 15.84
CA GLN A 372 -27.38 10.19 15.56
C GLN A 372 -27.36 11.29 14.50
N ALA A 373 -26.38 12.20 14.55
CA ALA A 373 -26.29 13.30 13.58
C ALA A 373 -26.02 12.80 12.15
N LEU A 374 -25.30 11.69 11.99
CA LEU A 374 -25.05 11.06 10.68
C LEU A 374 -26.28 10.30 10.15
N ARG A 375 -27.23 9.91 11.03
CA ARG A 375 -28.44 9.17 10.62
C ARG A 375 -29.52 10.04 9.98
N VAL A 376 -29.63 11.31 10.38
CA VAL A 376 -30.75 12.18 9.98
C VAL A 376 -30.84 12.34 8.46
N HIS A 377 -29.69 12.43 7.78
CA HIS A 377 -29.57 12.55 6.33
C HIS A 377 -28.72 11.42 5.73
N GLY A 378 -28.90 10.18 6.24
CA GLY A 378 -28.02 9.03 5.97
C GLY A 378 -27.53 8.89 4.52
N PRO A 379 -28.41 8.75 3.53
CA PRO A 379 -28.00 8.59 2.12
C PRO A 379 -27.15 9.76 1.59
N GLN A 380 -27.47 10.99 1.98
CA GLN A 380 -26.73 12.18 1.59
C GLN A 380 -25.37 12.28 2.31
N VAL A 381 -25.30 11.83 3.56
CA VAL A 381 -24.05 11.73 4.34
C VAL A 381 -23.12 10.68 3.73
N GLU A 382 -23.65 9.52 3.35
CA GLU A 382 -22.88 8.46 2.65
C GLU A 382 -22.38 8.97 1.30
N GLN A 383 -23.22 9.68 0.52
CA GLN A 383 -22.80 10.31 -0.72
C GLN A 383 -21.66 11.32 -0.51
N MET A 384 -21.78 12.19 0.51
CA MET A 384 -20.72 13.14 0.86
C MET A 384 -19.44 12.41 1.31
N GLY A 385 -19.58 11.33 2.09
CA GLY A 385 -18.46 10.50 2.52
C GLY A 385 -17.71 9.84 1.37
N ALA A 386 -18.42 9.30 0.38
CA ALA A 386 -17.83 8.74 -0.83
C ALA A 386 -17.09 9.81 -1.65
N LEU A 387 -17.70 10.98 -1.86
CA LEU A 387 -17.08 12.09 -2.59
C LEU A 387 -15.86 12.66 -1.86
N TYR A 388 -15.93 12.78 -0.53
CA TYR A 388 -14.79 13.17 0.29
C TYR A 388 -13.59 12.25 0.06
N LYS A 389 -13.82 10.94 0.00
CA LYS A 389 -12.77 9.96 -0.28
C LYS A 389 -12.23 10.04 -1.69
N GLN A 390 -13.09 10.26 -2.69
CA GLN A 390 -12.63 10.50 -4.07
C GLN A 390 -11.79 11.77 -4.24
N LEU A 391 -11.96 12.75 -3.35
CA LEU A 391 -11.16 13.98 -3.33
C LEU A 391 -9.86 13.88 -2.50
N ASN A 392 -9.91 13.20 -1.35
CA ASN A 392 -8.88 13.28 -0.32
C ASN A 392 -8.01 12.02 -0.20
N ALA A 393 -8.44 10.86 -0.69
CA ALA A 393 -7.54 9.71 -0.76
C ALA A 393 -6.52 9.94 -1.89
N ALA A 394 -5.25 9.57 -1.66
CA ALA A 394 -4.20 9.71 -2.67
C ALA A 394 -4.54 8.96 -3.98
N VAL A 395 -5.22 7.81 -3.85
CA VAL A 395 -5.68 6.97 -4.96
C VAL A 395 -7.17 7.16 -5.28
N GLY A 396 -7.80 8.20 -4.71
CA GLY A 396 -9.11 8.65 -5.16
C GLY A 396 -9.04 9.25 -6.56
N GLN A 397 -10.18 9.39 -7.24
CA GLN A 397 -10.25 9.93 -8.59
C GLN A 397 -9.48 11.25 -8.74
N PHE A 398 -9.57 12.17 -7.76
CA PHE A 398 -8.84 13.44 -7.83
C PHE A 398 -7.33 13.23 -7.95
N GLY A 399 -6.72 12.42 -7.08
CA GLY A 399 -5.28 12.14 -7.10
C GLY A 399 -4.83 11.39 -8.35
N LEU A 400 -5.62 10.42 -8.82
CA LEU A 400 -5.30 9.69 -10.05
C LEU A 400 -5.41 10.58 -11.30
N ASP A 401 -6.44 11.44 -11.38
CA ASP A 401 -6.63 12.38 -12.47
C ASP A 401 -5.50 13.46 -12.47
N THR A 402 -5.10 13.98 -11.30
CA THR A 402 -3.99 14.94 -11.21
C THR A 402 -2.64 14.30 -11.54
N LEU A 403 -2.39 13.06 -11.12
CA LEU A 403 -1.17 12.34 -11.47
C LEU A 403 -1.05 12.11 -12.98
N ALA A 404 -2.18 11.84 -13.64
CA ALA A 404 -2.27 11.75 -15.09
C ALA A 404 -2.00 13.08 -15.80
N VAL A 405 -2.27 14.23 -15.16
CA VAL A 405 -1.91 15.57 -15.66
C VAL A 405 -0.44 15.91 -15.38
N SER A 406 0.06 15.57 -14.19
CA SER A 406 1.42 15.85 -13.75
C SER A 406 2.45 15.22 -14.68
N THR A 407 2.18 14.00 -15.15
CA THR A 407 3.10 13.26 -16.02
C THR A 407 3.40 14.01 -17.35
N PRO A 408 2.40 14.42 -18.17
CA PRO A 408 2.62 15.33 -19.30
C PRO A 408 3.31 16.65 -18.92
N ALA A 409 3.03 17.23 -17.74
CA ALA A 409 3.71 18.44 -17.29
C ALA A 409 5.21 18.22 -17.11
N LEU A 410 5.61 17.17 -16.39
CA LEU A 410 7.01 16.82 -16.12
C LEU A 410 7.77 16.41 -17.39
N THR A 411 7.10 15.73 -18.33
CA THR A 411 7.73 15.31 -19.59
C THR A 411 7.87 16.43 -20.62
N SER A 412 7.10 17.52 -20.47
CA SER A 412 7.07 18.62 -21.42
C SER A 412 8.31 19.54 -21.39
N GLY A 413 8.41 20.38 -22.41
CA GLY A 413 9.36 21.48 -22.46
C GLY A 413 10.76 21.10 -22.94
N THR A 414 11.65 22.09 -22.92
CA THR A 414 13.06 21.98 -23.30
C THR A 414 13.90 22.88 -22.39
N SER A 415 15.23 22.81 -22.49
CA SER A 415 16.12 23.74 -21.78
C SER A 415 15.86 25.22 -22.08
N ALA A 416 15.16 25.55 -23.17
CA ALA A 416 14.83 26.91 -23.57
C ALA A 416 13.37 27.31 -23.32
N ASN A 417 12.46 26.35 -23.06
CA ASN A 417 11.02 26.64 -22.93
C ASN A 417 10.30 25.60 -22.08
N ASP A 418 9.90 26.00 -20.87
CA ASP A 418 9.09 25.20 -19.92
C ASP A 418 7.68 25.81 -19.71
N SER A 419 7.13 26.52 -20.70
CA SER A 419 5.81 27.17 -20.59
C SER A 419 4.66 26.18 -20.37
N VAL A 420 4.71 24.99 -20.98
CA VAL A 420 3.70 23.93 -20.79
C VAL A 420 3.71 23.44 -19.34
N TYR A 421 4.90 23.10 -18.83
CA TYR A 421 5.09 22.73 -17.42
C TYR A 421 4.55 23.81 -16.48
N ALA A 422 4.98 25.06 -16.64
CA ALA A 422 4.55 26.17 -15.80
C ALA A 422 3.02 26.38 -15.82
N ASN A 423 2.37 26.17 -16.98
CA ASN A 423 0.92 26.30 -17.10
C ASN A 423 0.18 25.17 -16.37
N LEU A 424 0.61 23.92 -16.54
CA LEU A 424 -0.03 22.77 -15.91
C LEU A 424 0.22 22.76 -14.39
N GLU A 425 1.42 23.09 -13.93
CA GLU A 425 1.74 23.27 -12.51
C GLU A 425 0.86 24.30 -11.82
N ALA A 426 0.64 25.46 -12.46
CA ALA A 426 -0.22 26.49 -11.92
C ALA A 426 -1.68 26.02 -11.79
N ARG A 427 -2.15 25.20 -12.74
CA ARG A 427 -3.49 24.61 -12.70
C ARG A 427 -3.62 23.53 -11.62
N LEU A 428 -2.63 22.64 -11.51
CA LEU A 428 -2.59 21.61 -10.46
C LEU A 428 -2.62 22.25 -9.07
N ARG A 429 -1.78 23.27 -8.82
CA ARG A 429 -1.79 23.99 -7.55
C ARG A 429 -3.14 24.65 -7.23
N ALA A 430 -3.80 25.24 -8.24
CA ALA A 430 -5.11 25.84 -8.05
C ALA A 430 -6.20 24.80 -7.75
N LEU A 431 -6.16 23.65 -8.44
CA LEU A 431 -7.07 22.52 -8.19
C LEU A 431 -6.85 21.93 -6.79
N GLY A 432 -5.60 21.69 -6.39
CA GLY A 432 -5.25 21.20 -5.05
C GLY A 432 -5.75 22.13 -3.95
N GLY A 433 -5.50 23.44 -4.08
CA GLY A 433 -5.99 24.43 -3.11
C GLY A 433 -7.52 24.50 -3.02
N PHE A 434 -8.25 24.25 -4.11
CA PHE A 434 -9.71 24.15 -4.08
C PHE A 434 -10.19 22.82 -3.48
N ARG A 435 -9.52 21.70 -3.80
CA ARG A 435 -9.75 20.39 -3.17
C ARG A 435 -9.65 20.51 -1.66
N ASP A 436 -8.57 21.08 -1.15
CA ASP A 436 -8.31 21.19 0.29
C ASP A 436 -9.43 21.94 1.02
N GLN A 437 -9.95 23.02 0.44
CA GLN A 437 -11.05 23.79 1.02
C GLN A 437 -12.35 22.98 1.11
N VAL A 438 -12.69 22.25 0.05
CA VAL A 438 -13.92 21.44 -0.01
C VAL A 438 -13.79 20.22 0.93
N ALA A 439 -12.67 19.51 0.84
CA ALA A 439 -12.38 18.32 1.64
C ALA A 439 -12.33 18.65 3.14
N LEU A 440 -11.76 19.80 3.51
CA LEU A 440 -11.74 20.29 4.89
C LEU A 440 -13.16 20.42 5.46
N ARG A 441 -14.06 21.11 4.74
CA ARG A 441 -15.44 21.32 5.19
C ARG A 441 -16.23 20.01 5.29
N MET A 442 -16.09 19.13 4.29
CA MET A 442 -16.68 17.79 4.33
C MET A 442 -16.21 17.01 5.56
N SER A 443 -14.89 17.02 5.81
CA SER A 443 -14.30 16.32 6.96
C SER A 443 -14.78 16.89 8.29
N GLU A 444 -14.93 18.22 8.40
CA GLU A 444 -15.48 18.88 9.59
C GLU A 444 -16.92 18.46 9.89
N ASP A 445 -17.77 18.36 8.87
CA ASP A 445 -19.16 17.92 9.04
C ASP A 445 -19.26 16.43 9.38
N LEU A 446 -18.51 15.58 8.68
CA LEU A 446 -18.48 14.14 8.93
C LEU A 446 -17.95 13.83 10.34
N ASN A 447 -16.84 14.44 10.75
CA ASN A 447 -16.26 14.21 12.08
C ASN A 447 -17.08 14.90 13.19
N GLY A 448 -17.56 16.13 12.97
CA GLY A 448 -18.41 16.83 13.93
C GLY A 448 -19.73 16.09 14.18
N GLY A 449 -20.32 15.52 13.13
CA GLY A 449 -21.50 14.66 13.25
C GLY A 449 -21.20 13.32 13.95
N ALA A 450 -20.03 12.73 13.69
CA ALA A 450 -19.62 11.47 14.31
C ALA A 450 -19.33 11.61 15.82
N PHE A 451 -18.59 12.65 16.22
CA PHE A 451 -17.95 12.70 17.54
C PHE A 451 -18.43 13.84 18.44
N ASP A 452 -19.02 14.90 17.88
CA ASP A 452 -19.45 16.09 18.65
C ASP A 452 -20.98 16.25 18.67
N GLY A 453 -21.72 15.33 18.03
CA GLY A 453 -23.17 15.40 17.92
C GLY A 453 -23.66 16.62 17.14
N ARG A 454 -22.80 17.23 16.33
CA ARG A 454 -23.11 18.43 15.54
C ARG A 454 -24.09 18.05 14.42
N PRO A 455 -25.30 18.65 14.36
CA PRO A 455 -26.19 18.44 13.23
C PRO A 455 -25.52 18.89 11.92
N ILE A 456 -25.73 18.12 10.85
CA ILE A 456 -25.25 18.49 9.51
C ILE A 456 -26.32 19.34 8.81
N ASP A 457 -25.94 20.53 8.36
CA ASP A 457 -26.83 21.41 7.60
C ASP A 457 -27.06 20.87 6.18
N GLU A 458 -28.32 20.67 5.81
CA GLU A 458 -28.67 20.08 4.51
C GLU A 458 -28.29 20.97 3.32
N ASN A 459 -28.29 22.30 3.48
CA ASN A 459 -27.90 23.20 2.40
C ASN A 459 -26.39 23.19 2.18
N GLU A 460 -25.62 23.20 3.26
CA GLU A 460 -24.17 23.06 3.21
C GLU A 460 -23.77 21.71 2.61
N LEU A 461 -24.37 20.61 3.08
CA LEU A 461 -24.14 19.28 2.52
C LEU A 461 -24.35 19.27 1.00
N ARG A 462 -25.50 19.76 0.52
CA ARG A 462 -25.81 19.79 -0.92
C ARG A 462 -24.81 20.65 -1.71
N SER A 463 -24.38 21.77 -1.13
CA SER A 463 -23.37 22.64 -1.72
C SER A 463 -22.01 21.96 -1.83
N LEU A 464 -21.57 21.25 -0.78
CA LEU A 464 -20.30 20.52 -0.77
C LEU A 464 -20.31 19.37 -1.79
N VAL A 465 -21.40 18.59 -1.84
CA VAL A 465 -21.59 17.51 -2.84
C VAL A 465 -21.46 18.06 -4.25
N ALA A 466 -22.14 19.18 -4.56
CA ALA A 466 -22.07 19.79 -5.89
C ALA A 466 -20.66 20.30 -6.23
N GLN A 467 -19.96 20.92 -5.27
CA GLN A 467 -18.59 21.40 -5.45
C GLN A 467 -17.62 20.23 -5.71
N ALA A 468 -17.73 19.14 -4.97
CA ALA A 468 -16.89 17.97 -5.15
C ALA A 468 -17.10 17.32 -6.52
N GLN A 469 -18.36 17.14 -6.93
CA GLN A 469 -18.69 16.59 -8.24
C GLN A 469 -18.16 17.47 -9.38
N ALA A 470 -18.32 18.79 -9.26
CA ALA A 470 -17.80 19.73 -10.25
C ALA A 470 -16.26 19.68 -10.34
N LEU A 471 -15.57 19.60 -9.19
CA LEU A 471 -14.12 19.50 -9.14
C LEU A 471 -13.60 18.20 -9.77
N LEU A 472 -14.19 17.06 -9.42
CA LEU A 472 -13.86 15.75 -10.02
C LEU A 472 -14.09 15.76 -11.54
N ALA A 473 -15.21 16.31 -12.00
CA ALA A 473 -15.48 16.42 -13.43
C ALA A 473 -14.47 17.35 -14.15
N GLN A 474 -14.07 18.44 -13.50
CA GLN A 474 -13.10 19.39 -14.05
C GLN A 474 -11.71 18.77 -14.20
N VAL A 475 -11.20 18.10 -13.16
CA VAL A 475 -9.87 17.48 -13.19
C VAL A 475 -9.84 16.32 -14.18
N HIS A 476 -10.89 15.49 -14.21
CA HIS A 476 -11.00 14.40 -15.16
C HIS A 476 -11.01 14.89 -16.62
N ALA A 477 -11.74 15.98 -16.91
CA ALA A 477 -11.73 16.59 -18.23
C ALA A 477 -10.34 17.12 -18.61
N MET A 478 -9.60 17.68 -17.64
CA MET A 478 -8.23 18.14 -17.84
C MET A 478 -7.28 16.96 -18.11
N ALA A 479 -7.36 15.88 -17.32
CA ALA A 479 -6.56 14.66 -17.52
C ALA A 479 -6.74 14.10 -18.93
N ARG A 480 -7.99 13.90 -19.38
CA ARG A 480 -8.29 13.40 -20.74
C ARG A 480 -7.79 14.34 -21.85
N ALA A 481 -7.72 15.64 -21.59
CA ALA A 481 -7.25 16.61 -22.57
C ALA A 481 -5.72 16.58 -22.76
N VAL A 482 -4.96 16.23 -21.73
CA VAL A 482 -3.48 16.31 -21.73
C VAL A 482 -2.78 14.95 -21.75
N ALA A 483 -3.47 13.87 -21.36
CA ALA A 483 -2.97 12.50 -21.36
C ALA A 483 -3.80 11.61 -22.31
N PRO A 484 -3.45 11.54 -23.60
CA PRO A 484 -4.17 10.72 -24.58
C PRO A 484 -4.22 9.24 -24.16
N GLY A 485 -5.41 8.66 -24.12
CA GLY A 485 -5.61 7.26 -23.74
C GLY A 485 -5.92 7.03 -22.26
N TYR A 486 -5.80 8.04 -21.41
CA TYR A 486 -6.34 8.02 -20.05
C TYR A 486 -7.88 7.99 -20.10
N ARG A 487 -8.49 7.06 -19.38
CA ARG A 487 -9.94 6.78 -19.44
C ARG A 487 -10.62 7.02 -18.11
#